data_AF-A0A379AF59-F1
#
_entry.id   AF-A0A379AF59-F1
#
_cell.length_a   1.000
_cell.length_b   1.000
_cell.length_c   1.000
_cell.angle_alpha   90.00
_cell.angle_beta   90.00
_cell.angle_gamma   90.00
#
_symmetry.space_group_name_H-M   'P 1'
#
loop_
_entity.id
_entity.type
_entity.pdbx_description
1 polymer ?
#
loop_
_entity_poly.entity_id
_entity_poly.type
_entity_poly.pdbx_seq_one_letter_code
_entity_poly.pdbx_strand_id
1 'polypeptide(L)'
;MKLTSLALLTSVMAFGVSAADAPKQLNLGILGGQNATQQIGDNQCVKTFFDKELGVDTQMRNASDYSGVIQGLLGGKIDMVLSMSPASFASVYIQDPKAVDVVGIVVDDKDQSRGYHSVVIVKADSPLQKAGRPEREIFRYGRSRLDVRLPDA
;
A
#
# COMPACT_ATOMS: atom_id res chain seq x y z
N MET A 1 40.77 -23.29 46.68
CA MET A 1 40.30 -23.29 45.27
C MET A 1 38.82 -22.97 45.28
N LYS A 2 38.43 -21.75 44.84
CA LYS A 2 37.04 -21.29 44.83
C LYS A 2 36.42 -21.67 43.48
N LEU A 3 35.39 -22.52 43.49
CA LEU A 3 34.54 -22.76 42.32
C LEU A 3 33.59 -21.56 42.18
N THR A 4 33.79 -20.74 41.14
CA THR A 4 32.84 -19.71 40.72
C THR A 4 31.93 -20.30 39.65
N SER A 5 30.69 -20.58 40.03
CA SER A 5 29.59 -20.91 39.12
C SER A 5 29.25 -19.69 38.26
N LEU A 6 29.44 -19.78 36.95
CA LEU A 6 29.00 -18.77 35.98
C LEU A 6 27.59 -19.13 35.50
N ALA A 7 26.57 -18.51 36.09
CA ALA A 7 25.20 -18.62 35.61
C ALA A 7 25.04 -17.78 34.33
N LEU A 8 24.83 -18.45 33.21
CA LEU A 8 24.50 -17.82 31.93
C LEU A 8 23.05 -17.32 32.01
N LEU A 9 22.86 -16.02 32.27
CA LEU A 9 21.59 -15.34 32.09
C LEU A 9 21.36 -15.16 30.58
N THR A 10 20.71 -16.15 29.96
CA THR A 10 20.12 -15.99 28.62
C THR A 10 18.88 -15.11 28.75
N SER A 11 19.07 -13.79 28.65
CA SER A 11 17.97 -12.84 28.45
C SER A 11 17.42 -13.00 27.03
N VAL A 12 16.40 -13.85 26.87
CA VAL A 12 15.55 -13.84 25.69
C VAL A 12 14.76 -12.53 25.75
N MET A 13 15.21 -11.53 25.00
CA MET A 13 14.38 -10.37 24.65
C MET A 13 13.23 -10.90 23.79
N ALA A 14 12.13 -11.29 24.45
CA ALA A 14 10.86 -11.44 23.76
C ALA A 14 10.46 -10.03 23.30
N PHE A 15 10.52 -9.78 22.00
CA PHE A 15 9.82 -8.65 21.38
C PHE A 15 8.32 -8.93 21.52
N GLY A 16 7.79 -8.64 22.71
CA GLY A 16 6.38 -8.69 23.00
C GLY A 16 5.72 -7.50 22.33
N VAL A 17 5.24 -7.68 21.10
CA VAL A 17 4.03 -6.98 20.68
C VAL A 17 2.94 -7.54 21.57
N SER A 18 2.65 -6.84 22.66
CA SER A 18 1.55 -7.19 23.53
C SER A 18 0.26 -6.96 22.73
N ALA A 19 -0.63 -7.96 22.67
CA ALA A 19 -1.92 -7.84 21.98
C ALA A 19 -2.81 -6.69 22.51
N ALA A 20 -2.40 -6.05 23.62
CA ALA A 20 -3.04 -4.87 24.20
C ALA A 20 -2.83 -3.57 23.40
N ASP A 21 -1.81 -3.48 22.55
CA ASP A 21 -1.50 -2.28 21.75
C ASP A 21 -2.06 -2.33 20.31
N ALA A 22 -2.74 -3.41 19.93
CA ALA A 22 -3.35 -3.52 18.60
C ALA A 22 -4.55 -2.54 18.49
N PRO A 23 -4.62 -1.70 17.44
CA PRO A 23 -5.69 -0.73 17.30
C PRO A 23 -7.04 -1.44 17.14
N LYS A 24 -8.03 -1.00 17.91
CA LYS A 24 -9.39 -1.59 17.87
C LYS A 24 -10.13 -1.34 16.55
N GLN A 25 -9.61 -0.44 15.72
CA GLN A 25 -10.21 -0.04 14.46
C GLN A 25 -9.12 0.15 13.41
N LEU A 26 -9.37 -0.36 12.20
CA LEU A 26 -8.49 -0.20 11.04
C LEU A 26 -9.18 0.67 10.00
N ASN A 27 -8.65 1.86 9.71
CA ASN A 27 -9.17 2.75 8.67
C ASN A 27 -8.56 2.38 7.31
N LEU A 28 -9.22 1.47 6.60
CA LEU A 28 -8.80 1.02 5.28
C LEU A 28 -9.22 2.02 4.20
N GLY A 29 -8.24 2.69 3.61
CA GLY A 29 -8.43 3.61 2.50
C GLY A 29 -8.76 2.86 1.20
N ILE A 30 -9.85 3.26 0.55
CA ILE A 30 -10.26 2.74 -0.75
C ILE A 30 -10.26 3.88 -1.75
N LEU A 31 -9.55 3.67 -2.86
CA LEU A 31 -9.39 4.66 -3.91
C LEU A 31 -10.61 4.65 -4.84
N GLY A 32 -11.29 5.78 -4.89
CA GLY A 32 -12.58 5.97 -5.53
C GLY A 32 -12.66 5.54 -6.99
N GLY A 33 -13.74 4.82 -7.31
CA GLY A 33 -14.38 4.81 -8.62
C GLY A 33 -15.63 5.70 -8.61
N GLN A 34 -16.37 5.79 -9.71
CA GLN A 34 -17.48 6.76 -9.87
C GLN A 34 -18.62 6.65 -8.83
N ASN A 35 -18.69 5.58 -8.02
CA ASN A 35 -19.72 5.38 -6.99
C ASN A 35 -19.15 4.79 -5.67
N ALA A 36 -19.27 5.54 -4.57
CA ALA A 36 -18.75 5.19 -3.25
C ALA A 36 -19.46 4.00 -2.60
N THR A 37 -20.79 3.93 -2.69
CA THR A 37 -21.59 2.88 -2.03
C THR A 37 -21.32 1.52 -2.65
N GLN A 38 -21.26 1.48 -3.98
CA GLN A 38 -20.97 0.24 -4.70
C GLN A 38 -19.58 -0.28 -4.34
N GLN A 39 -18.60 0.61 -4.26
CA GLN A 39 -17.22 0.22 -3.97
C GLN A 39 -17.04 -0.31 -2.55
N ILE A 40 -17.73 0.29 -1.57
CA ILE A 40 -17.81 -0.25 -0.21
C ILE A 40 -18.45 -1.65 -0.23
N GLY A 41 -19.52 -1.84 -1.01
CA GLY A 41 -20.14 -3.15 -1.21
C GLY A 41 -19.17 -4.19 -1.78
N ASP A 42 -18.45 -3.84 -2.84
CA ASP A 42 -17.52 -4.73 -3.54
C ASP A 42 -16.32 -5.15 -2.66
N ASN A 43 -15.99 -4.37 -1.63
CA ASN A 43 -14.87 -4.64 -0.73
C ASN A 43 -15.30 -5.19 0.64
N GLN A 44 -16.58 -5.55 0.84
CA GLN A 44 -17.04 -6.12 2.12
C GLN A 44 -16.32 -7.42 2.50
N CYS A 45 -15.90 -8.22 1.51
CA CYS A 45 -15.10 -9.41 1.75
C CYS A 45 -13.75 -9.09 2.42
N VAL A 46 -13.13 -7.97 2.03
CA VAL A 46 -11.85 -7.50 2.59
C VAL A 46 -12.05 -7.06 4.04
N LYS A 47 -13.12 -6.29 4.34
CA LYS A 47 -13.49 -5.95 5.72
C LYS A 47 -13.68 -7.22 6.56
N THR A 48 -14.49 -8.15 6.07
CA THR A 48 -14.79 -9.39 6.80
C THR A 48 -13.52 -10.19 7.09
N PHE A 49 -12.60 -10.26 6.12
CA PHE A 49 -11.31 -10.91 6.29
C PHE A 49 -10.47 -10.23 7.38
N PHE A 50 -10.25 -8.91 7.30
CA PHE A 50 -9.45 -8.21 8.31
C PHE A 50 -10.07 -8.23 9.70
N ASP A 51 -11.39 -8.08 9.81
CA ASP A 51 -12.08 -8.14 11.10
C ASP A 51 -11.86 -9.51 11.77
N LYS A 52 -11.90 -10.58 10.99
CA LYS A 52 -11.69 -11.95 11.46
C LYS A 52 -10.24 -12.23 11.84
N GLU A 53 -9.30 -11.85 10.98
CA GLU A 53 -7.89 -12.24 11.13
C GLU A 53 -7.13 -11.31 12.10
N LEU A 54 -7.51 -10.03 12.18
CA LEU A 54 -6.86 -9.05 13.05
C LEU A 54 -7.65 -8.79 14.35
N GLY A 55 -8.92 -9.20 14.43
CA GLY A 55 -9.77 -8.95 15.60
C GLY A 55 -10.11 -7.47 15.81
N VAL A 56 -10.13 -6.68 14.73
CA VAL A 56 -10.37 -5.23 14.72
C VAL A 56 -11.69 -4.89 14.02
N ASP A 57 -12.18 -3.67 14.16
CA ASP A 57 -13.27 -3.16 13.32
C ASP A 57 -12.70 -2.37 12.12
N THR A 58 -12.73 -2.96 10.93
CA THR A 58 -12.22 -2.32 9.71
C THR A 58 -13.24 -1.33 9.14
N GLN A 59 -12.89 -0.05 9.14
CA GLN A 59 -13.70 1.02 8.54
C GLN A 59 -13.18 1.35 7.13
N MET A 60 -14.03 1.18 6.13
CA MET A 60 -13.71 1.56 4.75
C MET A 60 -13.82 3.07 4.57
N ARG A 61 -12.68 3.71 4.31
CA ARG A 61 -12.57 5.16 4.06
C ARG A 61 -12.43 5.39 2.57
N ASN A 62 -13.53 5.75 1.92
CA ASN A 62 -13.50 6.08 0.50
C ASN A 62 -12.87 7.46 0.28
N ALA A 63 -11.98 7.58 -0.70
CA ALA A 63 -11.44 8.84 -1.18
C ALA A 63 -11.86 9.05 -2.64
N SER A 64 -12.28 10.26 -3.01
CA SER A 64 -12.73 10.57 -4.37
C SER A 64 -11.64 10.44 -5.43
N ASP A 65 -10.38 10.59 -5.03
CA ASP A 65 -9.22 10.61 -5.91
C ASP A 65 -7.92 10.28 -5.13
N TYR A 66 -6.80 10.27 -5.85
CA TYR A 66 -5.48 10.01 -5.28
C TYR A 66 -5.04 11.05 -4.25
N SER A 67 -5.39 12.32 -4.44
CA SER A 67 -5.00 13.39 -3.51
C SER A 67 -5.67 13.17 -2.15
N GLY A 68 -6.94 12.77 -2.14
CA GLY A 68 -7.66 12.40 -0.93
C GLY A 68 -6.98 11.27 -0.15
N VAL A 69 -6.53 10.22 -0.84
CA VAL A 69 -5.78 9.12 -0.20
C VAL A 69 -4.44 9.58 0.35
N ILE A 70 -3.67 10.34 -0.44
CA ILE A 70 -2.35 10.86 -0.04
C ILE A 70 -2.47 11.72 1.22
N GLN A 71 -3.44 12.64 1.25
CA GLN A 71 -3.69 13.49 2.42
C GLN A 71 -4.25 12.71 3.60
N GLY A 72 -5.06 11.68 3.34
CA GLY A 72 -5.55 10.77 4.38
C GLY A 72 -4.43 10.00 5.07
N LEU A 73 -3.43 9.54 4.32
CA LEU A 73 -2.23 8.89 4.86
C LEU A 73 -1.36 9.88 5.64
N LEU A 74 -0.99 11.01 5.03
CA LEU A 74 -0.18 12.05 5.69
C LEU A 74 -0.85 12.62 6.95
N GLY A 75 -2.18 12.69 6.97
CA GLY A 75 -2.96 13.19 8.09
C GLY A 75 -3.36 12.13 9.13
N GLY A 76 -2.91 10.88 8.97
CA GLY A 76 -3.23 9.77 9.89
C GLY A 76 -4.74 9.47 10.00
N LYS A 77 -5.50 9.70 8.92
CA LYS A 77 -6.93 9.37 8.82
C LYS A 77 -7.19 8.06 8.08
N ILE A 78 -6.20 7.59 7.34
CA ILE A 78 -6.16 6.31 6.65
C ILE A 78 -4.96 5.55 7.19
N ASP A 79 -5.20 4.34 7.67
CA ASP A 79 -4.19 3.50 8.30
C ASP A 79 -3.51 2.58 7.29
N MET A 80 -4.25 2.15 6.27
CA MET A 80 -3.77 1.23 5.24
C MET A 80 -4.44 1.53 3.91
N VAL A 81 -3.71 1.35 2.81
CA VAL A 81 -4.28 1.33 1.46
C VAL A 81 -3.77 0.10 0.75
N LEU A 82 -4.70 -0.73 0.30
CA LEU A 82 -4.38 -1.82 -0.60
C LEU A 82 -4.27 -1.29 -2.02
N SER A 83 -3.23 -1.71 -2.72
CA SER A 83 -3.05 -1.54 -4.14
C SER A 83 -2.98 -0.06 -4.59
N MET A 84 -2.25 0.75 -3.83
CA MET A 84 -1.85 2.13 -4.12
C MET A 84 -0.82 2.23 -5.25
N SER A 85 -0.91 3.24 -6.10
CA SER A 85 0.09 3.44 -7.17
C SER A 85 1.49 3.75 -6.60
N PRO A 86 2.59 3.24 -7.19
CA PRO A 86 3.96 3.64 -6.83
C PRO A 86 4.19 5.16 -6.86
N ALA A 87 3.56 5.86 -7.80
CA ALA A 87 3.68 7.32 -7.88
C ALA A 87 3.00 8.01 -6.68
N SER A 88 1.87 7.48 -6.21
CA SER A 88 1.21 7.98 -5.00
C SER A 88 2.05 7.71 -3.76
N PHE A 89 2.67 6.52 -3.66
CA PHE A 89 3.60 6.21 -2.58
C PHE A 89 4.79 7.18 -2.55
N ALA A 90 5.43 7.39 -3.71
CA ALA A 90 6.51 8.37 -3.83
C ALA A 90 6.06 9.78 -3.42
N SER A 91 4.82 10.18 -3.73
CA SER A 91 4.27 11.48 -3.34
C SER A 91 4.12 11.64 -1.83
N VAL A 92 3.76 10.57 -1.11
CA VAL A 92 3.74 10.55 0.37
C VAL A 92 5.16 10.59 0.90
N TYR A 93 6.04 9.69 0.41
CA TYR A 93 7.42 9.55 0.87
C TYR A 93 8.25 10.83 0.71
N ILE A 94 8.07 11.57 -0.39
CA ILE A 94 8.76 12.85 -0.61
C ILE A 94 8.34 13.90 0.42
N GLN A 95 7.08 13.88 0.86
CA GLN A 95 6.56 14.83 1.84
C GLN A 95 6.95 14.42 3.27
N ASP A 96 6.79 13.15 3.60
CA ASP A 96 7.23 12.58 4.87
C ASP A 96 7.66 11.11 4.67
N PRO A 97 8.97 10.83 4.69
CA PRO A 97 9.51 9.48 4.55
C PRO A 97 9.08 8.51 5.65
N LYS A 98 8.56 9.01 6.77
CA LYS A 98 8.13 8.21 7.92
C LYS A 98 6.60 8.09 8.02
N ALA A 99 5.85 8.71 7.12
CA ALA A 99 4.39 8.68 7.20
C ALA A 99 3.81 7.29 6.96
N VAL A 100 4.46 6.47 6.11
CA VAL A 100 3.96 5.13 5.75
C VAL A 100 5.11 4.15 5.53
N ASP A 101 4.83 2.88 5.82
CA ASP A 101 5.65 1.72 5.47
C ASP A 101 5.02 0.93 4.30
N VAL A 102 5.89 0.32 3.50
CA VAL A 102 5.47 -0.64 2.46
C VAL A 102 5.34 -2.01 3.10
N VAL A 103 4.12 -2.54 3.14
CA VAL A 103 3.82 -3.84 3.77
C VAL A 103 3.67 -4.96 2.74
N GLY A 104 3.40 -4.61 1.48
CA GLY A 104 3.19 -5.58 0.41
C GLY A 104 3.48 -5.00 -0.97
N ILE A 105 4.00 -5.85 -1.84
CA ILE A 105 4.14 -5.55 -3.27
C ILE A 105 3.45 -6.68 -4.02
N VAL A 106 2.53 -6.32 -4.91
CA VAL A 106 1.86 -7.29 -5.78
C VAL A 106 2.89 -7.84 -6.77
N VAL A 107 2.88 -9.15 -6.93
CA VAL A 107 3.76 -9.88 -7.84
C VAL A 107 2.90 -10.55 -8.91
N ASP A 108 3.35 -10.55 -10.16
CA ASP A 108 2.66 -11.27 -11.22
C ASP A 108 2.79 -12.79 -11.01
N ASP A 109 1.66 -13.51 -11.00
CA ASP A 109 1.64 -14.94 -10.72
C ASP A 109 2.35 -15.78 -11.79
N LYS A 110 2.46 -15.30 -13.04
CA LYS A 110 3.04 -16.05 -14.16
C LYS A 110 4.54 -15.88 -14.26
N ASP A 111 5.03 -14.64 -14.17
CA ASP A 111 6.46 -14.34 -14.39
C ASP A 111 7.21 -13.87 -13.14
N GLN A 112 6.50 -13.78 -11.99
CA GLN A 112 7.05 -13.35 -10.70
C GLN A 112 7.66 -11.94 -10.72
N SER A 113 7.30 -11.11 -11.71
CA SER A 113 7.74 -9.73 -11.78
C SER A 113 7.08 -8.87 -10.71
N ARG A 114 7.86 -7.93 -10.15
CA ARG A 114 7.44 -7.00 -9.08
C ARG A 114 7.17 -5.60 -9.62
N GLY A 115 7.07 -5.48 -10.95
CA GLY A 115 7.10 -4.23 -11.66
C GLY A 115 6.47 -4.36 -13.04
N TYR A 116 6.56 -3.30 -13.82
CA TYR A 116 5.86 -3.18 -15.09
C TYR A 116 6.69 -2.38 -16.07
N HIS A 117 6.47 -2.65 -17.35
CA HIS A 117 7.09 -1.89 -18.42
C HIS A 117 6.17 -0.76 -18.87
N SER A 118 6.71 0.46 -18.87
CA SER A 118 6.08 1.59 -19.55
C SER A 118 6.30 1.43 -21.05
N VAL A 119 5.23 1.12 -21.78
CA VAL A 119 5.26 0.98 -23.24
C VAL A 119 4.54 2.14 -23.91
N VAL A 120 5.06 2.55 -25.06
CA VAL A 120 4.37 3.47 -25.97
C VAL A 120 3.77 2.63 -27.09
N ILE A 121 2.44 2.63 -27.19
CA ILE A 121 1.72 1.91 -28.24
C ILE A 121 1.31 2.90 -29.32
N VAL A 122 1.66 2.60 -30.55
CA VAL A 122 1.30 3.39 -31.74
C VAL A 122 0.52 2.52 -32.72
N LYS A 123 -0.33 3.15 -33.54
CA LYS A 123 -0.99 2.43 -34.64
C LYS A 123 0.06 1.85 -35.61
N ALA A 124 -0.29 0.73 -36.25
CA ALA A 124 0.59 0.02 -37.20
C ALA A 124 0.95 0.81 -38.48
N ASP A 125 0.22 1.89 -38.78
CA ASP A 125 0.48 2.84 -39.87
C ASP A 125 1.05 4.18 -39.34
N SER A 126 1.36 4.27 -38.04
CA SER A 126 1.83 5.51 -37.44
C SER A 126 3.27 5.84 -37.86
N PRO A 127 3.55 7.09 -38.25
CA PRO A 127 4.91 7.54 -38.57
C PRO A 127 5.86 7.48 -37.36
N LEU A 128 5.34 7.33 -36.15
CA LEU A 128 6.10 7.25 -34.90
C LEU A 128 6.84 5.94 -34.66
N GLN A 129 6.66 4.94 -35.53
CA GLN A 129 7.43 3.70 -35.43
C GLN A 129 8.94 3.91 -35.60
N LYS A 130 9.33 4.99 -36.28
CA LYS A 130 10.73 5.30 -36.61
C LYS A 130 11.24 6.59 -35.98
N ALA A 131 10.34 7.39 -35.40
CA ALA A 131 10.68 8.67 -34.81
C ALA A 131 10.78 8.53 -33.28
N GLY A 132 11.82 9.13 -32.69
CA GLY A 132 11.88 9.32 -31.24
C GLY A 132 10.69 10.14 -30.72
N ARG A 133 10.52 10.15 -29.40
CA ARG A 133 9.37 10.73 -28.69
C ARG A 133 8.96 12.11 -29.24
N PRO A 134 7.78 12.26 -29.88
CA PRO A 134 7.29 13.56 -30.33
C PRO A 134 6.82 14.41 -29.14
N GLU A 135 7.07 15.72 -29.20
CA GLU A 135 6.82 16.67 -28.10
C GLU A 135 5.31 17.02 -27.91
N ARG A 136 4.44 16.63 -28.86
CA ARG A 136 3.03 17.09 -28.92
C ARG A 136 2.04 15.96 -29.24
N GLU A 137 2.14 14.83 -28.55
CA GLU A 137 1.19 13.74 -28.71
C GLU A 137 0.64 13.23 -27.38
N ILE A 138 -0.65 12.88 -27.38
CA ILE A 138 -1.36 12.44 -26.19
C ILE A 138 -1.13 10.95 -26.00
N PHE A 139 -0.30 10.59 -25.02
CA PHE A 139 -0.09 9.20 -24.61
C PHE A 139 -1.12 8.75 -23.57
N ARG A 140 -1.61 7.50 -23.69
CA ARG A 140 -2.42 6.83 -22.66
C ARG A 140 -1.52 5.88 -21.86
N TYR A 141 -1.61 5.93 -20.53
CA TYR A 141 -0.74 5.17 -19.61
C TYR A 141 -1.49 4.07 -18.85
N GLY A 142 -0.88 2.88 -18.73
CA GLY A 142 -1.26 1.82 -17.79
C GLY A 142 -0.62 2.03 -16.41
N ARG A 143 -1.21 1.47 -15.33
CA ARG A 143 -0.84 1.76 -13.93
C ARG A 143 -0.54 0.48 -13.12
N SER A 144 0.39 0.59 -12.17
CA SER A 144 0.72 -0.47 -11.19
C SER A 144 0.34 -0.09 -9.77
N ARG A 145 0.43 -1.06 -8.84
CA ARG A 145 -0.16 -0.99 -7.50
C ARG A 145 0.74 -1.65 -6.42
N LEU A 146 0.71 -1.13 -5.18
CA LEU A 146 1.52 -1.45 -3.98
C LEU A 146 0.62 -1.39 -2.73
N ASP A 147 0.87 -2.18 -1.70
CA ASP A 147 0.14 -2.10 -0.42
C ASP A 147 0.96 -1.34 0.63
N VAL A 148 0.38 -0.31 1.24
CA VAL A 148 1.06 0.59 2.21
C VAL A 148 0.25 0.74 3.50
N ARG A 149 0.93 0.96 4.63
CA ARG A 149 0.33 1.13 5.97
C ARG A 149 1.06 2.22 6.77
N LEU A 150 0.42 2.87 7.74
CA LEU A 150 1.11 3.68 8.75
C LEU A 150 2.02 2.77 9.63
N PRO A 151 3.16 3.27 10.14
CA PRO A 151 4.14 2.46 10.89
C PRO A 151 3.60 1.85 12.19
N ASP A 152 2.73 2.57 12.90
CA ASP A 152 2.22 2.19 14.23
C ASP A 152 0.74 1.75 14.20
N ALA A 153 0.16 1.60 13.01
CA ALA A 153 -1.24 1.15 12.86
C ALA A 153 -1.38 -0.36 13.00
#